data_AF-R9MTC6-F1
#
_entry.id   AF-R9MTC6-F1
#
_cell.length_a   1.000
_cell.length_b   1.000
_cell.length_c   1.000
_cell.angle_alpha   90.00
_cell.angle_beta   90.00
_cell.angle_gamma   90.00
#
_symmetry.space_group_name_H-M   'P 1'
#
loop_
_entity.id
_entity.type
_entity.pdbx_description
1 polymer ?
#
loop_
_entity_poly.entity_id
_entity_poly.type
_entity_poly.pdbx_seq_one_letter_code
_entity_poly.pdbx_strand_id
1 'polypeptide(L)'
;MRKQAGNTDKQGGNILIQTIYGDWKVMGKKKGIQAAMENAGMAGGIKPEDLAKMKDMDIREADTGGLADILEIKIDRDLSDTEKKREFIRQIRNPYLYRQGEYVVKLSFADTDATLTDRLKEYIEHMAAAGL
;
A
#
# COMPACT_ATOMS: atom_id res chain seq x y z
N MET A 1 -2.38 -29.66 14.74
CA MET A 1 -3.11 -28.64 13.96
C MET A 1 -2.11 -27.59 13.51
N ARG A 2 -1.75 -27.54 12.21
CA ARG A 2 -0.88 -26.49 11.65
C ARG A 2 -1.74 -25.25 11.43
N LYS A 3 -1.40 -24.13 12.08
CA LYS A 3 -1.95 -22.82 11.71
C LYS A 3 -1.55 -22.58 10.25
N GLN A 4 -2.52 -22.49 9.35
CA GLN A 4 -2.28 -21.91 8.03
C GLN A 4 -1.82 -20.47 8.28
N ALA A 5 -0.61 -20.14 7.85
CA ALA A 5 -0.13 -18.77 7.82
C ALA A 5 -1.07 -18.02 6.87
N GLY A 6 -1.90 -17.12 7.43
CA GLY A 6 -2.84 -16.36 6.62
C GLY A 6 -2.11 -15.57 5.55
N ASN A 7 -2.70 -15.49 4.36
CA ASN A 7 -2.14 -14.82 3.19
C ASN A 7 -1.62 -13.41 3.57
N THR A 8 -0.31 -13.22 3.49
CA THR A 8 0.40 -11.97 3.79
C THR A 8 0.07 -10.87 2.77
N ASP A 9 -0.43 -11.22 1.59
CA ASP A 9 -0.69 -10.26 0.50
C ASP A 9 -1.94 -9.42 0.78
N LYS A 10 -2.96 -9.99 1.44
CA LYS A 10 -4.12 -9.25 1.97
C LYS A 10 -3.74 -8.35 3.16
N GLN A 11 -2.62 -8.62 3.84
CA GLN A 11 -2.12 -7.75 4.91
C GLN A 11 -1.49 -6.47 4.34
N GLY A 12 -0.88 -6.51 3.14
CA GLY A 12 -0.20 -5.35 2.55
C GLY A 12 -1.08 -4.10 2.39
N GLY A 13 -2.26 -4.25 1.78
CA GLY A 13 -3.22 -3.15 1.65
C GLY A 13 -3.79 -2.67 2.99
N ASN A 14 -4.00 -3.60 3.93
CA ASN A 14 -4.50 -3.28 5.27
C ASN A 14 -3.45 -2.54 6.12
N ILE A 15 -2.17 -2.90 5.98
CA ILE A 15 -1.04 -2.24 6.67
C ILE A 15 -0.90 -0.80 6.20
N LEU A 16 -1.04 -0.52 4.90
CA LEU A 16 -0.96 0.84 4.36
C LEU A 16 -2.09 1.72 4.92
N ILE A 17 -3.33 1.20 4.96
CA ILE A 17 -4.48 1.91 5.55
C ILE A 17 -4.27 2.12 7.06
N GLN A 18 -3.87 1.10 7.82
CA GLN A 18 -3.56 1.23 9.24
C GLN A 18 -2.44 2.24 9.52
N THR A 19 -1.48 2.33 8.62
CA THR A 19 -0.35 3.27 8.72
C THR A 19 -0.80 4.71 8.46
N ILE A 20 -1.71 4.92 7.51
CA ILE A 20 -2.23 6.24 7.14
C ILE A 20 -3.25 6.77 8.16
N TYR A 21 -4.11 5.90 8.70
CA TYR A 21 -5.21 6.30 9.61
C TYR A 21 -4.96 6.00 11.08
N GLY A 22 -3.83 5.38 11.43
CA GLY A 22 -3.62 4.84 12.78
C GLY A 22 -4.53 3.65 13.07
N ASP A 23 -4.37 3.10 14.27
CA ASP A 23 -5.02 1.88 14.74
C ASP A 23 -6.55 2.10 14.93
N TRP A 24 -7.29 2.12 13.81
CA TRP A 24 -8.73 2.39 13.72
C TRP A 24 -9.58 1.49 14.62
N LYS A 25 -9.08 0.30 14.99
CA LYS A 25 -9.75 -0.59 15.96
C LYS A 25 -9.82 -0.01 17.38
N VAL A 26 -8.88 0.87 17.76
CA VAL A 26 -8.85 1.54 19.06
C VAL A 26 -9.93 2.63 19.14
N MET A 27 -10.35 3.18 18.00
CA MET A 27 -11.39 4.22 17.93
C MET A 27 -12.76 3.58 17.70
N GLY A 28 -13.46 3.35 18.82
CA GLY A 28 -14.77 2.71 18.90
C GLY A 28 -15.78 3.10 17.80
N LYS A 29 -16.50 2.09 17.33
CA LYS A 29 -17.49 2.14 16.24
C LYS A 29 -18.45 3.33 16.34
N LYS A 30 -18.66 3.97 15.17
CA LYS A 30 -19.90 4.60 14.68
C LYS A 30 -20.16 6.11 14.77
N LYS A 31 -19.34 6.98 15.39
CA LYS A 31 -19.64 8.44 15.37
C LYS A 31 -18.47 9.41 15.22
N GLY A 32 -17.26 8.95 14.88
CA GLY A 32 -16.07 9.78 15.05
C GLY A 32 -15.12 9.94 13.87
N ILE A 33 -15.40 9.44 12.66
CA ILE A 33 -14.44 9.62 11.53
C ILE A 33 -14.26 11.12 11.26
N GLN A 34 -15.37 11.84 11.06
CA GLN A 34 -15.34 13.27 10.76
C GLN A 34 -14.78 14.11 11.93
N ALA A 35 -15.26 13.86 13.15
CA ALA A 35 -14.86 14.61 14.33
C ALA A 35 -13.40 14.36 14.75
N ALA A 36 -12.86 13.16 14.52
CA ALA A 36 -11.44 12.87 14.78
C ALA A 36 -10.54 13.46 13.69
N MET A 37 -11.01 13.52 12.43
CA MET A 37 -10.31 14.20 11.34
C MET A 37 -10.27 15.73 11.52
N GLU A 38 -11.24 16.32 12.22
CA GLU A 38 -11.28 17.76 12.54
C GLU A 38 -10.48 18.13 13.80
N ASN A 39 -10.42 17.28 14.83
CA ASN A 39 -9.73 17.58 16.10
C ASN A 39 -8.24 17.27 16.08
N ALA A 40 -7.79 16.31 15.26
CA ALA A 40 -6.38 16.15 14.97
C ALA A 40 -6.02 17.19 13.92
N GLY A 41 -5.23 18.21 14.28
CA GLY A 41 -4.63 19.16 13.34
C GLY A 41 -3.67 18.47 12.37
N MET A 42 -4.17 17.58 11.51
CA MET A 42 -3.46 16.79 10.51
C MET A 42 -3.66 17.48 9.16
N ALA A 43 -3.01 18.62 8.99
CA ALA A 43 -2.81 19.20 7.67
C ALA A 43 -1.90 18.26 6.86
N GLY A 44 -2.49 17.32 6.11
CA GLY A 44 -1.76 16.51 5.13
C GLY A 44 -2.05 15.01 5.05
N GLY A 45 -3.11 14.49 5.67
CA GLY A 45 -3.49 13.07 5.53
C GLY A 45 -4.21 12.79 4.19
N ILE A 46 -3.76 11.78 3.44
CA ILE A 46 -4.47 11.23 2.27
C ILE A 46 -5.85 10.73 2.74
N LYS A 47 -6.96 11.08 2.08
CA LYS A 47 -8.31 10.60 2.44
C LYS A 47 -8.60 9.21 1.87
N PRO A 48 -9.56 8.42 2.41
CA PRO A 48 -9.76 7.04 1.96
C PRO A 48 -10.23 6.98 0.51
N GLU A 49 -11.05 7.95 0.12
CA GLU A 49 -11.55 8.14 -1.24
C GLU A 49 -10.41 8.48 -2.22
N ASP A 50 -9.38 9.20 -1.74
CA ASP A 50 -8.19 9.52 -2.53
C ASP A 50 -7.29 8.28 -2.69
N LEU A 51 -7.24 7.39 -1.69
CA LEU A 51 -6.48 6.13 -1.79
C LEU A 51 -7.05 5.17 -2.84
N ALA A 52 -8.38 5.05 -2.94
CA ALA A 52 -9.00 4.23 -3.98
C ALA A 52 -8.63 4.76 -5.37
N LYS A 53 -8.75 6.08 -5.58
CA LYS A 53 -8.34 6.74 -6.83
C LYS A 53 -6.86 6.53 -7.13
N MET A 54 -5.98 6.69 -6.13
CA MET A 54 -4.54 6.47 -6.26
C MET A 54 -4.20 5.04 -6.68
N LYS A 55 -4.89 4.04 -6.10
CA LYS A 55 -4.72 2.62 -6.43
C LYS A 55 -5.15 2.31 -7.87
N ASP A 56 -6.23 2.93 -8.31
CA ASP A 56 -6.86 2.62 -9.61
C ASP A 56 -6.22 3.38 -10.78
N MET A 57 -5.30 4.33 -10.53
CA MET A 57 -4.54 5.03 -11.57
C MET A 57 -3.83 4.05 -12.52
N ASP A 58 -4.00 4.22 -13.83
CA ASP A 58 -3.26 3.45 -14.83
C ASP A 58 -1.80 3.94 -14.88
N ILE A 59 -0.86 2.99 -14.90
CA ILE A 59 0.57 3.27 -15.01
C ILE A 59 0.92 3.91 -16.36
N ARG A 60 0.16 3.62 -17.42
CA ARG A 60 0.40 4.11 -18.79
C ARG A 60 -0.01 5.56 -19.00
N GLU A 61 -0.96 6.02 -18.19
CA GLU A 61 -1.50 7.38 -18.24
C GLU A 61 -0.83 8.31 -17.22
N ALA A 62 0.18 7.82 -16.50
CA ALA A 62 0.85 8.56 -15.45
C ALA A 62 1.77 9.65 -16.03
N ASP A 63 1.65 10.88 -15.54
CA ASP A 63 2.66 11.91 -15.76
C ASP A 63 3.92 11.57 -14.97
N THR A 64 4.91 11.00 -15.66
CA THR A 64 6.16 10.53 -15.06
C THR A 64 6.95 11.65 -14.39
N GLY A 65 6.85 12.89 -14.89
CA GLY A 65 7.52 14.05 -14.30
C GLY A 65 6.86 14.53 -13.01
N GLY A 66 5.57 14.23 -12.83
CA GLY A 66 4.79 14.55 -11.63
C GLY A 66 4.91 13.52 -10.50
N LEU A 67 5.44 12.32 -10.77
CA LEU A 67 5.60 11.26 -9.77
C LEU A 67 6.78 11.53 -8.83
N ALA A 68 6.61 11.22 -7.54
CA ALA A 68 7.71 11.23 -6.59
C ALA A 68 8.72 10.12 -6.92
N ASP A 69 10.02 10.42 -6.84
CA ASP A 69 11.06 9.40 -6.93
C ASP A 69 11.37 8.83 -5.55
N ILE A 70 11.19 7.52 -5.40
CA ILE A 70 11.46 6.84 -4.13
C ILE A 70 12.93 6.94 -3.73
N LEU A 71 13.86 7.11 -4.69
CA LEU A 71 15.29 7.27 -4.42
C LEU A 71 15.62 8.65 -3.79
N GLU A 72 14.74 9.63 -3.96
CA GLU A 72 14.91 10.98 -3.42
C GLU A 72 14.30 11.12 -2.01
N ILE A 73 13.51 10.14 -1.57
CA ILE A 73 12.87 10.14 -0.26
C ILE A 73 13.91 9.95 0.84
N LYS A 74 13.93 10.88 1.79
CA LYS A 74 14.82 10.87 2.95
C LYS A 74 14.01 10.82 4.23
N ILE A 75 14.08 9.69 4.93
CA ILE A 75 13.43 9.50 6.22
C ILE A 75 14.50 9.55 7.30
N ASP A 76 14.26 10.38 8.32
CA ASP A 76 15.11 10.43 9.50
C ASP A 76 15.02 9.09 10.27
N ARG A 77 16.20 8.52 10.54
CA ARG A 77 16.34 7.21 11.18
C ARG A 77 16.07 7.24 12.68
N ASP A 78 16.13 8.41 13.29
CA ASP A 78 15.91 8.61 14.72
C ASP A 78 14.42 8.71 15.08
N LEU A 79 13.55 8.85 14.07
CA LEU A 79 12.09 8.84 14.22
C LEU A 79 11.57 7.47 14.69
N SER A 80 10.43 7.47 15.40
CA SER A 80 9.69 6.24 15.68
C SER A 80 9.16 5.60 14.40
N ASP A 81 8.86 4.30 14.42
CA ASP A 81 8.35 3.59 13.24
C ASP A 81 7.07 4.22 12.68
N THR A 82 6.19 4.73 13.54
CA THR A 82 4.95 5.41 13.12
C THR A 82 5.26 6.73 12.42
N GLU A 83 6.23 7.50 12.92
CA GLU A 83 6.64 8.77 12.32
C GLU A 83 7.38 8.56 11.00
N LYS A 84 8.27 7.56 10.92
CA LYS A 84 8.95 7.16 9.68
C LYS A 84 7.96 6.86 8.57
N LYS A 85 6.92 6.07 8.89
CA LYS A 85 5.87 5.74 7.94
C LYS A 85 5.06 6.97 7.51
N ARG A 86 4.69 7.84 8.46
CA ARG A 86 3.97 9.08 8.15
C ARG A 86 4.79 9.97 7.22
N GLU A 87 6.08 10.11 7.49
CA GLU A 87 7.01 10.89 6.69
C GLU A 87 7.18 10.30 5.28
N PHE A 88 7.29 8.97 5.17
CA PHE A 88 7.28 8.28 3.87
C PHE A 88 6.02 8.61 3.06
N ILE A 89 4.82 8.45 3.64
CA ILE A 89 3.56 8.71 2.96
C ILE A 89 3.48 10.17 2.48
N ARG A 90 3.94 11.11 3.31
CA ARG A 90 4.00 12.54 2.97
C ARG A 90 4.90 12.82 1.77
N GLN A 91 6.07 12.17 1.70
CA GLN A 91 7.04 12.39 0.63
C GLN A 91 6.69 11.65 -0.67
N ILE A 92 6.25 10.39 -0.59
CA ILE A 92 5.92 9.56 -1.77
C ILE A 92 4.63 10.04 -2.47
N ARG A 93 3.73 10.72 -1.75
CA ARG A 93 2.40 11.21 -2.19
C ARG A 93 1.45 10.09 -2.62
N ASN A 94 1.81 9.32 -3.65
CA ASN A 94 1.07 8.13 -4.10
C ASN A 94 1.90 6.86 -3.84
N PRO A 95 1.60 6.08 -2.79
CA PRO A 95 2.33 4.84 -2.49
C PRO A 95 2.05 3.70 -3.47
N TYR A 96 1.03 3.81 -4.35
CA TYR A 96 0.70 2.80 -5.36
C TYR A 96 1.35 3.07 -6.71
N LEU A 97 1.82 4.29 -6.97
CA LEU A 97 2.38 4.68 -8.26
C LEU A 97 3.43 5.77 -8.08
N TYR A 98 4.69 5.42 -8.33
CA TYR A 98 5.84 6.30 -8.11
C TYR A 98 6.96 6.00 -9.11
N ARG A 99 8.01 6.81 -9.09
CA ARG A 99 9.21 6.64 -9.92
C ARG A 99 10.35 6.05 -9.10
N GLN A 100 11.20 5.25 -9.74
CA GLN A 100 12.49 4.82 -9.22
C GLN A 100 13.54 5.03 -10.31
N GLY A 101 14.23 6.19 -10.29
CA GLY A 101 15.11 6.56 -11.40
C GLY A 101 14.34 6.65 -12.72
N GLU A 102 14.74 5.90 -13.75
CA GLU A 102 14.06 5.93 -15.06
C GLU A 102 12.79 5.05 -15.12
N TYR A 103 12.46 4.33 -14.05
CA TYR A 103 11.35 3.37 -14.05
C TYR A 103 10.11 3.94 -13.36
N VAL A 104 8.95 3.70 -13.95
CA VAL A 104 7.66 3.90 -13.28
C VAL A 104 7.25 2.58 -12.63
N VAL A 105 6.90 2.62 -11.36
CA VAL A 105 6.52 1.46 -10.56
C VAL A 105 5.07 1.60 -10.11
N LYS A 106 4.24 0.60 -10.45
CA LYS A 106 2.88 0.45 -9.91
C LYS A 106 2.84 -0.73 -8.95
N LEU A 107 2.28 -0.52 -7.76
CA LEU A 107 1.98 -1.55 -6.78
C LEU A 107 0.50 -1.89 -6.83
N SER A 108 0.19 -3.18 -6.99
CA SER A 108 -1.17 -3.70 -6.92
C SER A 108 -1.18 -5.02 -6.18
N PHE A 109 -2.19 -5.22 -5.34
CA PHE A 109 -2.44 -6.48 -4.67
C PHE A 109 -3.60 -7.18 -5.37
N ALA A 110 -3.39 -8.44 -5.76
CA ALA A 110 -4.48 -9.24 -6.32
C ALA A 110 -5.53 -9.51 -5.24
N ASP A 111 -6.80 -9.38 -5.58
CA ASP A 111 -7.90 -9.75 -4.69
C ASP A 111 -8.11 -11.27 -4.72
N THR A 112 -7.15 -12.01 -4.17
CA THR A 112 -7.13 -13.46 -4.18
C THR A 112 -6.55 -13.99 -2.88
N ASP A 113 -7.00 -15.18 -2.47
CA ASP A 113 -6.41 -15.92 -1.36
C ASP A 113 -5.20 -16.75 -1.78
N ALA A 114 -4.98 -16.92 -3.08
CA ALA A 114 -3.83 -17.62 -3.62
C ALA A 114 -2.55 -16.80 -3.42
N THR A 115 -1.51 -17.45 -2.89
CA THR A 115 -0.19 -16.85 -2.75
C THR A 115 0.58 -16.92 -4.07
N LEU A 116 1.66 -16.15 -4.19
CA LEU A 116 2.60 -16.29 -5.32
C LEU A 116 3.10 -17.74 -5.45
N THR A 117 3.36 -18.42 -4.33
CA THR A 117 3.78 -19.83 -4.32
C THR A 117 2.72 -20.75 -4.93
N ASP A 118 1.44 -20.55 -4.59
CA ASP A 118 0.34 -21.32 -5.16
C ASP A 118 0.29 -21.13 -6.68
N ARG A 119 0.44 -19.89 -7.14
CA ARG A 119 0.45 -19.57 -8.58
C ARG A 119 1.67 -20.14 -9.32
N LEU A 120 2.85 -20.09 -8.71
CA LEU A 120 4.06 -20.68 -9.29
C LEU A 120 3.94 -22.20 -9.39
N LYS A 121 3.35 -22.85 -8.38
CA LYS A 121 3.08 -24.28 -8.41
C LYS A 121 2.10 -24.64 -9.55
N GLU A 122 0.97 -23.95 -9.63
CA GLU A 122 -0.01 -24.12 -10.72
C GLU A 122 0.66 -23.95 -12.10
N TYR A 123 1.50 -22.92 -12.25
CA TYR A 123 2.23 -22.68 -13.50
C TYR A 123 3.16 -23.84 -13.87
N ILE A 124 3.96 -24.35 -12.93
CA ILE A 124 4.88 -25.46 -13.18
C ILE A 124 4.11 -26.74 -13.54
N GLU A 125 3.03 -27.05 -12.81
CA GLU A 125 2.17 -28.20 -13.09
C GLU A 125 1.53 -28.09 -14.47
N HIS A 126 1.02 -26.91 -14.84
CA HIS A 126 0.47 -26.65 -16.16
C HIS A 126 1.53 -26.80 -17.26
N MET A 127 2.75 -26.33 -17.04
CA MET A 127 3.83 -26.46 -18.02
C MET A 127 4.31 -27.89 -18.20
N ALA A 128 4.42 -28.64 -17.11
CA ALA A 128 4.73 -30.08 -17.16
C ALA A 128 3.63 -30.87 -17.88
N ALA A 129 2.36 -30.53 -17.68
CA ALA A 129 1.22 -31.15 -18.37
C ALA A 129 1.12 -30.77 -19.85
N ALA A 130 1.57 -29.57 -20.22
CA ALA A 130 1.57 -29.08 -21.60
C ALA A 130 2.69 -29.68 -22.48
N GLY A 131 3.64 -30.43 -21.91
CA GLY A 131 4.67 -31.15 -22.65
C GLY A 131 5.69 -30.26 -23.37
N LEU A 132 5.95 -29.06 -22.82
CA LEU A 132 7.01 -28.16 -23.26
C LEU A 132 8.35 -28.47 -22.57
#